data_AF-C2KKC9-F1
#
_entry.id   AF-C2KKC9-F1
#
_cell.length_a   1.000
_cell.length_b   1.000
_cell.length_c   1.000
_cell.angle_alpha   90.00
_cell.angle_beta   90.00
_cell.angle_gamma   90.00
#
_symmetry.space_group_name_H-M   'P 1'
#
loop_
_entity.id
_entity.type
_entity.pdbx_description
1 polymer ?
#
loop_
_entity_poly.entity_id
_entity_poly.type
_entity_poly.pdbx_seq_one_letter_code
_entity_poly.pdbx_strand_id
1 'polypeptide(L)' 'MQAIAAGSMIPLIQNVVLALYPEKNRGTVIGMIGLVVAFGPALGPTLSGWIIDNLGLAWLFGVLIPLTLV' A
#
# COMPACT_ATOMS: atom_id res chain seq x y z
N MET A 1 13.26 -9.28 -7.30
CA MET A 1 12.81 -7.97 -7.83
C MET A 1 11.90 -7.21 -6.86
N GLN A 2 10.86 -7.84 -6.27
CA GLN A 2 9.90 -7.16 -5.38
C GLN A 2 10.55 -6.44 -4.20
N ALA A 3 11.54 -7.05 -3.54
CA ALA A 3 12.24 -6.42 -2.42
C ALA A 3 12.99 -5.14 -2.81
N ILE A 4 13.53 -5.07 -4.02
CA ILE A 4 14.24 -3.88 -4.53
C ILE A 4 13.23 -2.77 -4.82
N ALA A 5 12.11 -3.09 -5.47
CA ALA A 5 11.05 -2.14 -5.77
C ALA A 5 10.38 -1.61 -4.49
N ALA A 6 10.10 -2.48 -3.52
CA ALA A 6 9.55 -2.06 -2.23
C ALA A 6 10.56 -1.26 -1.40
N GLY A 7 11.84 -1.66 -1.41
CA GLY A 7 12.90 -0.97 -0.68
C GLY A 7 13.20 0.42 -1.22
N SER A 8 13.05 0.65 -2.53
CA SER A 8 13.27 1.96 -3.14
C SER A 8 12.09 2.93 -2.99
N MET A 9 10.88 2.44 -2.68
CA MET A 9 9.69 3.31 -2.55
C MET A 9 9.81 4.32 -1.42
N ILE A 10 10.36 3.95 -0.26
CA ILE A 10 10.47 4.85 0.90
C ILE A 10 11.27 6.13 0.57
N PRO A 11 12.52 6.05 0.06
CA PRO A 11 13.28 7.25 -0.29
C PRO A 11 12.64 8.04 -1.45
N LEU A 12 11.95 7.36 -2.37
CA LEU A 12 11.23 8.00 -3.48
C LEU A 12 10.05 8.85 -2.97
N ILE A 13 9.24 8.29 -2.07
CA ILE A 13 8.13 9.00 -1.42
C ILE A 13 8.66 10.20 -0.63
N GLN A 14 9.74 10.04 0.13
CA GLN A 14 10.37 11.15 0.85
C GLN A 14 10.80 12.27 -0.10
N ASN A 15 11.47 11.94 -1.22
CA ASN A 15 11.91 12.91 -2.20
C ASN A 15 10.73 13.67 -2.85
N VAL A 16 9.65 12.95 -3.20
CA VAL A 16 8.44 13.55 -3.77
C VAL A 16 7.79 14.53 -2.80
N VAL A 17 7.71 14.19 -1.51
CA VAL A 17 7.15 15.10 -0.49
C VAL A 17 8.00 16.36 -0.33
N LEU A 18 9.34 16.22 -0.35
CA LEU A 18 10.26 17.36 -0.28
C LEU A 18 10.12 18.30 -1.48
N ALA A 19 9.87 17.74 -2.68
CA ALA A 19 9.74 18.48 -3.93
C ALA A 19 8.38 19.18 -4.11
N LEU A 20 7.28 18.56 -3.66
CA LEU A 20 5.92 19.05 -3.89
C LEU A 20 5.34 19.88 -2.72
N TYR A 21 5.81 19.66 -1.49
CA TYR A 21 5.22 20.29 -0.31
C TYR A 21 6.20 21.22 0.43
N PRO A 22 5.75 22.43 0.80
CA PRO A 22 6.53 23.35 1.61
C PRO A 22 6.76 22.79 3.02
N GLU A 23 7.87 23.19 3.64
CA GLU A 23 8.41 22.57 4.86
C GLU A 23 7.39 22.43 6.00
N LYS A 24 6.56 23.46 6.19
CA LYS A 24 5.48 23.50 7.20
C LYS A 24 4.43 22.38 7.08
N ASN A 25 4.23 21.82 5.89
CA ASN A 25 3.21 20.81 5.63
C ASN A 25 3.79 19.38 5.53
N ARG A 26 5.11 19.24 5.51
CA ARG A 26 5.78 17.93 5.28
C ARG A 26 5.42 16.92 6.36
N GLY A 27 5.39 17.35 7.63
CA GLY A 27 5.02 16.48 8.76
C GLY A 27 3.60 15.90 8.64
N THR A 28 2.62 16.73 8.23
CA THR A 28 1.24 16.29 8.01
C THR A 28 1.13 15.30 6.85
N VAL A 29 1.81 15.58 5.74
CA VAL A 29 1.79 14.70 4.56
C VAL A 29 2.46 13.36 4.87
N ILE A 30 3.62 13.37 5.51
CA ILE A 30 4.33 12.15 5.93
C ILE A 30 3.49 11.36 6.94
N GLY A 31 2.85 12.03 7.90
CA GLY A 31 1.98 11.38 8.88
C GLY A 31 0.76 10.70 8.23
N MET A 32 0.14 11.35 7.25
CA MET A 32 -0.99 10.77 6.50
C MET A 32 -0.56 9.55 5.68
N ILE A 33 0.60 9.62 5.01
CA ILE A 33 1.18 8.48 4.30
C ILE A 33 1.45 7.33 5.29
N GLY A 34 2.04 7.63 6.44
CA GLY A 34 2.31 6.65 7.50
C GLY A 34 1.05 5.96 8.01
N LEU A 35 -0.05 6.71 8.17
CA LEU A 35 -1.36 6.13 8.50
C LEU A 35 -1.81 5.13 7.45
N VAL A 36 -1.84 5.51 6.17
CA VAL A 36 -2.27 4.61 5.08
C VAL A 36 -1.41 3.36 5.01
N VAL A 37 -0.09 3.51 5.16
CA VAL A 37 0.86 2.38 5.18
C VAL A 37 0.61 1.45 6.36
N ALA A 38 0.29 1.98 7.54
CA ALA A 38 -0.05 1.17 8.71
C ALA A 38 -1.41 0.47 8.59
N PHE A 39 -2.37 1.10 7.89
CA PHE A 39 -3.68 0.50 7.64
C PHE A 39 -3.63 -0.69 6.68
N GLY A 40 -2.70 -0.70 5.71
CA GLY A 40 -2.56 -1.79 4.74
C GLY A 40 -2.42 -3.17 5.40
N PRO A 41 -1.41 -3.39 6.26
CA PRO A 41 -1.23 -4.66 6.99
C PRO A 41 -2.34 -4.97 7.99
N ALA A 42 -3.06 -3.97 8.50
CA ALA A 42 -4.16 -4.19 9.42
C ALA A 42 -5.40 -4.74 8.70
N LEU A 43 -5.70 -4.23 7.50
CA LEU A 43 -6.87 -4.62 6.72
C LEU A 43 -6.62 -5.85 5.83
N GLY A 44 -5.39 -6.04 5.36
CA GLY A 44 -5.02 -7.11 4.43
C GLY A 44 -5.41 -8.51 4.93
N PRO A 45 -4.99 -8.94 6.13
CA PRO A 45 -5.34 -10.25 6.69
C PRO A 45 -6.84 -10.42 6.95
N THR A 46 -7.51 -9.37 7.45
CA THR A 46 -8.95 -9.43 7.73
C THR A 46 -9.78 -9.60 6.46
N LEU A 47 -9.49 -8.82 5.43
CA LEU A 47 -10.21 -8.90 4.15
C LEU A 47 -9.86 -10.20 3.41
N SER A 48 -8.59 -10.58 3.38
CA SER A 48 -8.17 -11.84 2.76
C SER A 48 -8.75 -13.07 3.46
N GLY A 49 -8.81 -13.07 4.80
CA GLY A 49 -9.48 -14.12 5.58
C GLY A 49 -10.96 -14.22 5.25
N TRP A 50 -11.69 -13.10 5.25
CA TRP A 50 -13.10 -13.08 4.88
C TRP A 50 -13.36 -13.63 3.47
N ILE A 51 -12.51 -13.29 2.49
CA ILE A 51 -12.61 -13.81 1.12
C ILE A 51 -12.38 -15.33 1.09
N ILE A 52 -11.34 -15.81 1.77
CA ILE A 52 -11.05 -17.25 1.83
C ILE A 52 -12.21 -18.00 2.48
N ASP A 53 -12.76 -17.48 3.58
CA ASP A 53 -13.81 -18.15 4.36
C ASP A 53 -15.14 -18.26 3.59
N ASN A 54 -15.47 -17.26 2.75
CA ASN A 54 -16.76 -17.22 2.04
C ASN A 54 -16.68 -17.70 0.59
N LEU A 55 -15.56 -17.47 -0.09
CA LEU A 55 -15.41 -17.70 -1.53
C LEU A 55 -14.29 -18.70 -1.86
N GLY A 56 -13.39 -18.97 -0.91
CA GLY A 56 -12.26 -19.86 -1.10
C GLY A 56 -11.04 -19.18 -1.74
N LEU A 57 -9.91 -19.88 -1.70
CA LEU A 57 -8.60 -19.34 -2.06
C LEU A 57 -8.50 -18.86 -3.53
N ALA A 58 -9.24 -19.50 -4.44
CA ALA A 58 -9.24 -19.12 -5.86
C ALA A 58 -9.74 -17.69 -6.09
N TRP A 59 -10.70 -17.23 -5.29
CA TRP A 59 -11.23 -15.88 -5.39
C TRP A 59 -10.29 -14.83 -4.82
N LEU A 60 -9.48 -15.17 -3.81
CA LEU A 60 -8.44 -14.27 -3.30
C LEU A 60 -7.46 -13.86 -4.40
N PHE A 61 -7.02 -14.82 -5.22
CA PHE A 61 -6.14 -14.54 -6.36
C PHE A 61 -6.93 -14.02 -7.58
N GLY A 62 -8.20 -14.41 -7.74
CA GLY A 62 -9.08 -13.91 -8.79
C GLY A 62 -9.28 -12.40 -8.74
N VAL A 63 -9.32 -11.81 -7.54
CA VAL A 63 -9.38 -10.34 -7.34
C VAL A 63 -8.18 -9.61 -7.94
N LEU A 64 -7.02 -10.27 -8.07
CA LEU A 64 -5.82 -9.67 -8.65
C LEU A 64 -5.84 -9.66 -10.19
N ILE A 65 -6.64 -10.51 -10.84
CA ILE A 65 -6.73 -10.61 -12.31
C ILE A 65 -7.02 -9.25 -12.98
N PRO A 66 -8.09 -8.50 -12.62
CA PRO A 66 -8.35 -7.19 -13.22
C PRO A 66 -7.25 -6.16 -12.94
N LEU A 67 -6.50 -6.30 -11.84
CA LEU A 67 -5.38 -5.42 -11.51
C LEU A 67 -4.13 -5.72 -12.35
N THR A 68 -3.97 -6.96 -12.82
CA THR A 68 -2.84 -7.39 -13.66
C THR A 68 -3.07 -7.22 -15.16
N LEU A 69 -4.33 -7.06 -15.58
CA LEU A 69 -4.70 -6.87 -16.99
C LEU A 69 -4.70 -5.40 -17.42
N VAL A 70 -4.70 -4.47 -16.45
CA VAL A 70 -4.58 -3.01 -16.63
C VAL A 70 -3.13 -2.60 -16.37
#